data_AF-A0A2R6I9A9-F1
#
_entry.id   AF-A0A2R6I9A9-F1
#
_cell.length_a   1.000
_cell.length_b   1.000
_cell.length_c   1.000
_cell.angle_alpha   90.00
_cell.angle_beta   90.00
_cell.angle_gamma   90.00
#
_symmetry.space_group_name_H-M   'P 1'
#
loop_
_entity.id
_entity.type
_entity.pdbx_description
1 polymer ?
#
loop_
_entity_poly.entity_id
_entity_poly.type
_entity_poly.pdbx_seq_one_letter_code
_entity_poly.pdbx_strand_id
1 'polypeptide(L)'
;MLGQTFNPVEDMSTDDLAAKVQQRYDRIENLDRESSRDVALLGETTAATRYAGEARLVDADATVDVYVTVTEPVESGSDFVLAFGGYPQVLDEQGSITAMIEGVDHGE
;
A
#
# COMPACT_ATOMS: atom_id res chain seq x y z
N MET A 1 -5.13 -26.68 21.26
CA MET A 1 -3.95 -25.91 20.86
C MET A 1 -4.45 -24.82 19.94
N LEU A 2 -4.50 -23.57 20.40
CA LEU A 2 -4.93 -22.43 19.58
C LEU A 2 -3.69 -21.89 18.88
N GLY A 3 -3.45 -22.40 17.66
CA GLY A 3 -2.47 -21.81 16.74
C GLY A 3 -3.10 -20.60 16.08
N GLN A 4 -3.15 -19.47 16.78
CA GLN A 4 -3.31 -18.18 16.14
C GLN A 4 -1.93 -17.85 15.57
N THR A 5 -1.79 -17.94 14.25
CA THR A 5 -0.64 -17.34 13.58
C THR A 5 -0.79 -15.84 13.81
N PHE A 6 -0.06 -15.29 14.79
CA PHE A 6 0.08 -13.85 14.95
C PHE A 6 0.57 -13.32 13.61
N ASN A 7 -0.32 -12.70 12.83
CA ASN A 7 0.04 -12.11 11.56
C ASN A 7 0.78 -10.81 11.90
N PRO A 8 2.10 -10.72 11.66
CA PRO A 8 2.89 -9.57 12.09
C PRO A 8 2.48 -8.27 11.39
N VAL A 9 1.53 -8.31 10.44
CA VAL A 9 0.90 -7.16 9.78
C VAL A 9 -0.06 -6.42 10.71
N GLU A 10 -0.69 -7.10 11.67
CA GLU A 10 -1.67 -6.53 12.62
C GLU A 10 -1.14 -5.31 13.38
N ASP A 11 0.12 -5.35 13.81
CA ASP A 11 0.74 -4.30 14.64
C ASP A 11 1.52 -3.27 13.80
N MET A 12 1.54 -3.41 12.46
CA MET A 12 2.38 -2.57 11.62
C MET A 12 1.71 -1.25 11.28
N SER A 13 2.44 -0.15 11.51
CA SER A 13 2.07 1.14 10.94
C SER A 13 2.29 1.14 9.43
N THR A 14 1.65 2.07 8.71
CA THR A 14 1.80 2.20 7.25
C THR A 14 3.25 2.47 6.83
N ASP A 15 4.04 3.10 7.69
CA ASP A 15 5.47 3.35 7.50
C ASP A 15 6.30 2.06 7.61
N ASP A 16 6.02 1.18 8.58
CA ASP A 16 6.62 -0.15 8.63
C ASP A 16 6.25 -1.00 7.39
N LEU A 17 5.01 -0.89 6.92
CA LEU A 17 4.56 -1.55 5.69
C LEU A 17 5.27 -0.99 4.45
N ALA A 18 5.41 0.34 4.36
CA ALA A 18 6.15 1.00 3.28
C ALA A 18 7.64 0.63 3.29
N ALA A 19 8.26 0.50 4.47
CA ALA A 19 9.63 0.00 4.61
C ALA A 19 9.77 -1.45 4.12
N LYS A 20 8.79 -2.32 4.42
CA LYS A 20 8.74 -3.68 3.88
C LYS A 20 8.56 -3.72 2.37
N VAL A 21 7.80 -2.79 1.80
CA VAL A 21 7.68 -2.63 0.34
C VAL A 21 9.05 -2.28 -0.25
N GLN A 22 9.75 -1.28 0.28
CA GLN A 22 11.09 -0.91 -0.20
C GLN A 22 12.06 -2.10 -0.15
N GLN A 23 12.01 -2.89 0.92
CA GLN A 23 12.86 -4.09 1.04
C GLN A 23 12.48 -5.21 0.05
N ARG A 24 11.21 -5.35 -0.31
CA ARG A 24 10.75 -6.36 -1.29
C ARG A 24 10.90 -5.91 -2.73
N TYR A 25 10.83 -4.61 -2.96
CA TYR A 25 10.98 -3.97 -4.24
C TYR A 25 12.20 -3.06 -4.17
N ASP A 26 13.40 -3.64 -4.31
CA ASP A 26 14.70 -2.94 -4.33
C ASP A 26 14.83 -1.81 -5.37
N ARG A 27 13.76 -1.57 -6.14
CA ARG A 27 13.66 -0.55 -7.18
C ARG A 27 12.92 0.70 -6.72
N ILE A 28 12.28 0.70 -5.55
CA ILE A 28 11.60 1.88 -4.99
C ILE A 28 12.44 2.42 -3.83
N GLU A 29 12.83 3.68 -3.93
CA GLU A 29 13.76 4.35 -3.04
C GLU A 29 13.16 5.69 -2.57
N ASN A 30 13.70 6.25 -1.49
CA ASN A 30 13.41 7.61 -1.02
C ASN A 30 11.92 7.88 -0.74
N LEU A 31 11.22 6.93 -0.11
CA LEU A 31 9.81 7.14 0.27
C LEU A 31 9.68 8.18 1.40
N ASP A 32 8.98 9.28 1.10
CA ASP A 32 8.61 10.32 2.04
C ASP A 32 7.08 10.42 2.16
N ARG A 33 6.57 10.61 3.37
CA ARG A 33 5.12 10.61 3.64
C ARG A 33 4.50 11.94 3.22
N GLU A 34 3.59 11.88 2.27
CA GLU A 34 2.95 13.08 1.70
C GLU A 34 1.59 13.38 2.32
N SER A 35 0.70 12.39 2.37
CA SER A 35 -0.67 12.59 2.85
C SER A 35 -1.32 11.29 3.33
N SER A 36 -2.42 11.41 4.05
CA SER A 36 -3.28 10.29 4.45
C SER A 36 -4.74 10.67 4.25
N ARG A 37 -5.59 9.68 3.94
CA ARG A 37 -7.03 9.85 3.77
C ARG A 37 -7.77 8.55 4.09
N ASP A 38 -9.02 8.67 4.47
CA ASP A 38 -9.90 7.53 4.67
C ASP A 38 -10.40 6.96 3.32
N VAL A 39 -10.42 5.64 3.21
CA VAL A 39 -10.98 4.87 2.08
C VAL A 39 -11.73 3.66 2.60
N ALA A 40 -12.65 3.11 1.81
CA ALA A 40 -13.27 1.82 2.13
C ALA A 40 -12.40 0.66 1.61
N LEU A 41 -12.19 -0.35 2.43
CA LEU A 41 -11.56 -1.63 2.06
C LEU A 41 -12.38 -2.75 2.71
N LEU A 42 -12.91 -3.67 1.89
CA LEU A 42 -13.82 -4.73 2.35
C LEU A 42 -15.06 -4.20 3.13
N GLY A 43 -15.49 -2.98 2.83
CA GLY A 43 -16.61 -2.33 3.51
C GLY A 43 -16.25 -1.67 4.85
N GLU A 44 -15.00 -1.77 5.31
CA GLU A 44 -14.49 -1.06 6.48
C GLU A 44 -13.71 0.19 6.09
N THR A 45 -13.82 1.24 6.91
CA THR A 45 -13.04 2.46 6.73
C THR A 45 -11.62 2.25 7.25
N THR A 46 -10.62 2.48 6.40
CA THR A 46 -9.19 2.38 6.72
C THR A 46 -8.41 3.58 6.17
N ALA A 47 -7.28 3.93 6.79
CA ALA A 47 -6.44 5.01 6.29
C ALA A 47 -5.55 4.54 5.13
N ALA A 48 -5.60 5.25 4.01
CA ALA A 48 -4.67 5.14 2.89
C ALA A 48 -3.64 6.27 2.95
N THR A 49 -2.38 5.92 3.23
CA THR A 49 -1.26 6.85 3.24
C THR A 49 -0.56 6.86 1.88
N ARG A 50 -0.34 8.06 1.34
CA ARG A 50 0.45 8.30 0.13
C ARG A 50 1.87 8.73 0.51
N TYR A 51 2.84 8.12 -0.17
CA TYR A 51 4.25 8.43 -0.10
C TYR A 51 4.74 8.91 -1.48
N ALA A 52 5.61 9.90 -1.54
CA ALA A 52 6.38 10.24 -2.73
C ALA A 52 7.71 9.49 -2.69
N GLY A 53 8.21 9.04 -3.84
CA GLY A 53 9.55 8.47 -3.95
C GLY A 53 9.96 8.24 -5.39
N GLU A 54 11.00 7.44 -5.57
CA GLU A 54 11.66 7.23 -6.85
C GLU A 54 11.66 5.74 -7.22
N ALA A 55 11.25 5.41 -8.44
CA ALA A 55 11.26 4.05 -8.96
C ALA A 55 12.26 3.90 -10.11
N ARG A 56 13.12 2.88 -10.05
CA ARG A 56 14.08 2.53 -11.11
C ARG A 56 13.48 1.61 -12.16
N LEU A 57 13.48 2.06 -13.41
CA LEU A 57 13.11 1.29 -14.59
C LEU A 57 14.35 0.58 -15.16
N VAL A 58 14.50 -0.70 -14.82
CA VAL A 58 15.66 -1.53 -15.20
C VAL A 58 15.91 -1.59 -16.71
N ASP A 59 14.86 -1.62 -17.53
CA ASP A 59 14.99 -1.68 -18.99
C ASP A 59 15.43 -0.36 -19.63
N ALA A 60 15.30 0.76 -18.91
CA ALA A 60 15.52 2.11 -19.43
C ALA A 60 16.70 2.84 -18.77
N ASP A 61 17.35 2.24 -17.76
CA ASP A 61 18.34 2.88 -16.88
C ASP A 61 17.87 4.27 -16.40
N ALA A 62 16.57 4.38 -16.11
CA ALA A 62 15.89 5.63 -15.81
C ALA A 62 15.21 5.56 -14.45
N THR A 63 15.18 6.69 -13.76
CA THR A 63 14.41 6.89 -12.53
C THR A 63 13.15 7.70 -12.84
N VAL A 64 12.03 7.29 -12.25
CA VAL A 64 10.74 7.98 -12.38
C VAL A 64 10.20 8.30 -11.00
N ASP A 65 9.77 9.54 -10.80
CA ASP A 65 9.05 9.95 -9.60
C ASP A 65 7.69 9.24 -9.54
N VAL A 66 7.43 8.56 -8.42
CA VAL A 66 6.21 7.81 -8.18
C VAL A 66 5.51 8.28 -6.90
N TYR A 67 4.20 8.10 -6.88
CA TYR A 67 3.45 8.00 -5.66
C TYR A 67 3.21 6.53 -5.33
N VAL A 68 3.32 6.20 -4.04
CA VAL A 68 3.01 4.90 -3.49
C VAL A 68 1.89 5.08 -2.47
N THR A 69 0.81 4.34 -2.60
CA THR A 69 -0.31 4.34 -1.64
C THR A 69 -0.37 3.00 -0.93
N VAL A 70 -0.45 3.04 0.40
CA VAL A 70 -0.54 1.88 1.28
C VAL A 70 -1.70 2.10 2.26
N THR A 71 -2.58 1.12 2.40
CA THR A 71 -3.62 1.16 3.45
C THR A 71 -3.12 0.56 4.75
N GLU A 72 -3.72 0.95 5.87
CA GLU A 72 -3.70 0.14 7.08
C GLU A 72 -4.41 -1.20 6.80
N PRO A 73 -3.99 -2.29 7.45
CA PRO A 73 -4.61 -3.59 7.28
C PRO A 73 -6.01 -3.61 7.90
N VAL A 74 -6.92 -4.30 7.23
CA VAL A 74 -8.29 -4.58 7.67
C VAL A 74 -8.43 -6.07 7.94
N GLU A 75 -9.11 -6.43 9.02
CA GLU A 75 -9.39 -7.82 9.38
C GLU A 75 -10.43 -8.43 8.42
N SER A 76 -10.18 -9.65 7.95
CA SER A 76 -11.11 -10.40 7.12
C SER A 76 -11.12 -11.85 7.59
N GLY A 77 -12.01 -12.18 8.54
CA GLY A 77 -12.09 -13.52 9.12
C GLY A 77 -10.84 -13.87 9.94
N SER A 78 -10.00 -14.77 9.42
CA SER A 78 -8.70 -15.13 10.02
C SER A 78 -7.50 -14.43 9.39
N ASP A 79 -7.75 -13.57 8.41
CA ASP A 79 -6.74 -12.97 7.55
C ASP A 79 -6.73 -11.44 7.72
N PHE A 80 -5.67 -10.81 7.24
CA PHE A 80 -5.55 -9.35 7.19
C PHE A 80 -5.34 -8.94 5.73
N VAL A 81 -6.11 -7.98 5.27
CA VAL A 81 -6.06 -7.46 3.91
C VAL A 81 -5.61 -6.00 3.94
N LEU A 82 -4.62 -5.67 3.14
CA LEU A 82 -4.19 -4.30 2.89
C LEU A 82 -4.04 -4.09 1.39
N ALA A 83 -4.23 -2.86 0.95
CA ALA A 83 -4.02 -2.48 -0.45
C ALA A 83 -2.72 -1.69 -0.61
N PHE A 84 -2.05 -1.95 -1.75
CA PHE A 84 -0.80 -1.33 -2.14
C PHE A 84 -0.82 -0.99 -3.63
N GLY A 85 -0.42 0.22 -4.00
CA GLY A 85 -0.30 0.61 -5.41
C GLY A 85 0.73 1.72 -5.62
N GLY A 86 1.47 1.64 -6.73
CA GLY A 86 2.43 2.67 -7.15
C GLY A 86 2.08 3.22 -8.53
N TYR A 87 2.20 4.54 -8.72
CA TYR A 87 1.88 5.21 -9.99
C TYR A 87 2.80 6.43 -10.23
N PRO A 88 3.09 6.81 -11.50
CA PRO A 88 3.91 7.98 -11.80
C PRO A 88 3.27 9.28 -11.30
N GLN A 89 4.07 10.20 -10.73
CA GLN A 89 3.53 11.48 -10.24
C GLN A 89 3.00 12.40 -11.34
N VAL A 90 3.43 12.19 -12.58
CA VAL A 90 2.98 12.96 -13.75
C VAL A 90 1.53 12.65 -14.16
N LEU A 91 0.93 11.59 -13.59
CA LEU A 91 -0.45 11.18 -13.85
C LEU A 91 -1.33 11.41 -12.62
N ASP A 92 -2.51 11.97 -12.81
CA ASP A 92 -3.53 12.08 -11.75
C ASP A 92 -4.30 10.75 -11.64
N GLU A 93 -3.73 9.79 -10.92
CA GLU A 93 -4.33 8.44 -10.75
C GLU A 93 -4.97 8.23 -9.38
N GLN A 94 -5.08 9.28 -8.57
CA GLN A 94 -5.57 9.18 -7.20
C GLN A 94 -6.98 8.57 -7.11
N GLY A 95 -7.88 8.96 -8.03
CA GLY A 95 -9.24 8.41 -8.11
C GLY A 95 -9.27 6.96 -8.58
N SER A 96 -8.43 6.60 -9.55
CA SER A 96 -8.29 5.23 -10.04
C SER A 96 -7.77 4.30 -8.93
N ILE A 97 -6.78 4.75 -8.17
CA ILE A 97 -6.23 4.00 -7.03
C ILE A 97 -7.29 3.82 -5.94
N THR A 98 -8.07 4.86 -5.62
CA THR A 98 -9.21 4.71 -4.70
C THR A 98 -10.20 3.66 -5.19
N ALA A 99 -10.62 3.75 -6.45
CA ALA A 99 -11.56 2.78 -7.02
C ALA A 99 -11.03 1.34 -6.99
N MET A 100 -9.71 1.14 -7.19
CA MET A 100 -9.09 -0.17 -7.05
C MET A 100 -9.10 -0.67 -5.61
N ILE A 101 -8.84 0.19 -4.63
CA ILE A 101 -8.88 -0.17 -3.20
C ILE A 101 -10.32 -0.53 -2.78
N GLU A 102 -11.28 0.32 -3.13
CA GLU A 102 -12.69 0.14 -2.77
C GLU A 102 -13.35 -1.02 -3.53
N GLY A 103 -12.76 -1.44 -4.65
CA GLY A 103 -13.19 -2.60 -5.42
C GLY A 103 -12.60 -3.93 -4.94
N VAL A 104 -11.74 -3.93 -3.91
CA VAL A 104 -11.22 -5.17 -3.35
C VAL A 104 -12.36 -5.95 -2.70
N ASP A 105 -12.50 -7.19 -3.15
CA ASP A 105 -13.38 -8.20 -2.59
C ASP A 105 -12.51 -9.40 -2.15
N HIS A 106 -12.82 -9.96 -0.98
CA HIS A 106 -12.16 -11.14 -0.46
C HIS A 106 -13.24 -12.19 -0.17
N GLY A 107 -13.25 -13.26 -0.95
CA GLY A 107 -14.25 -14.33 -0.82
C GLY A 107 -14.12 -15.07 0.52
N GLU A 108 -15.25 -15.63 0.96
CA GLU A 108 -15.37 -16.49 2.16
C GLU A 108 -14.59 -17.81 2.04
#